data_AF-A0A7X7Q788-F1
#
_entry.id   AF-A0A7X7Q788-F1
#
_cell.length_a   1.000
_cell.length_b   1.000
_cell.length_c   1.000
_cell.angle_alpha   90.00
_cell.angle_beta   90.00
_cell.angle_gamma   90.00
#
_symmetry.space_group_name_H-M   'P 1'
#
loop_
_entity.id
_entity.type
_entity.pdbx_description
1 polymer ?
#
loop_
_entity_poly.entity_id
_entity_poly.type
_entity_poly.pdbx_seq_one_letter_code
_entity_poly.pdbx_strand_id
1 'polypeptide(L)' 'DELSAVTVLLQALFDAADDDAATSGLDLTRGILPVVMRASHDGVAEWDAEGVRAVAEDIVAERAKRHDGPRGAAL' A
#
# COMPACT_ATOMS: atom_id res chain seq x y z
N ASP A 1 12.15 6.20 -4.06
CA ASP A 1 11.98 7.06 -2.87
C ASP A 1 11.02 6.38 -1.89
N GLU A 2 10.75 7.01 -0.74
CA GLU A 2 9.86 6.44 0.28
C GLU A 2 8.45 6.19 -0.24
N LEU A 3 7.88 7.13 -1.00
CA LEU A 3 6.53 6.99 -1.56
C LEU A 3 6.45 5.75 -2.45
N SER A 4 7.42 5.59 -3.36
CA SER A 4 7.51 4.41 -4.23
C SER A 4 7.60 3.11 -3.43
N ALA A 5 8.35 3.09 -2.33
CA ALA A 5 8.48 1.92 -1.47
C ALA A 5 7.15 1.58 -0.77
N VAL A 6 6.42 2.59 -0.29
CA VAL A 6 5.08 2.41 0.31
C VAL A 6 4.08 1.93 -0.73
N THR A 7 4.10 2.46 -1.95
CA THR A 7 3.22 1.98 -3.04
C THR A 7 3.46 0.50 -3.31
N VAL A 8 4.71 0.08 -3.49
CA VAL A 8 5.04 -1.33 -3.74
C VAL A 8 4.64 -2.22 -2.55
N LEU A 9 4.89 -1.77 -1.31
CA LEU A 9 4.48 -2.48 -0.10
C LEU A 9 2.96 -2.72 -0.07
N LEU A 10 2.17 -1.67 -0.30
CA LEU A 10 0.71 -1.76 -0.26
C LEU A 10 0.16 -2.60 -1.43
N GLN A 11 0.77 -2.55 -2.61
CA GLN A 11 0.41 -3.45 -3.72
C GLN A 11 0.68 -4.91 -3.38
N ALA A 12 1.82 -5.21 -2.76
CA ALA A 12 2.15 -6.57 -2.33
C ALA A 12 1.18 -7.10 -1.27
N LEU A 13 0.74 -6.25 -0.33
CA LEU A 13 -0.30 -6.62 0.65
C LEU A 13 -1.68 -6.80 -0.01
N PHE A 14 -2.00 -6.00 -1.02
CA PHE A 14 -3.21 -6.18 -1.82
C PHE A 14 -3.19 -7.55 -2.52
N ASP A 15 -2.09 -7.90 -3.19
CA ASP A 15 -1.94 -9.20 -3.86
C ASP A 15 -2.03 -10.37 -2.87
N ALA A 16 -1.36 -10.24 -1.72
CA ALA A 16 -1.42 -11.25 -0.67
C ALA A 16 -2.86 -11.48 -0.17
N ALA A 17 -3.65 -10.41 -0.03
CA ALA A 17 -5.06 -10.51 0.38
C ALA A 17 -5.98 -11.11 -0.69
N ASP A 18 -5.62 -10.98 -1.97
CA ASP A 18 -6.38 -11.57 -3.08
C ASP A 18 -6.20 -13.10 -3.13
N ASP A 19 -4.98 -13.57 -2.83
CA ASP A 19 -4.61 -14.99 -2.88
C ASP A 19 -4.79 -15.74 -1.53
N ASP A 20 -4.78 -15.05 -0.39
CA ASP A 20 -4.86 -15.63 0.95
C ASP A 20 -5.96 -14.98 1.80
N ALA A 21 -7.02 -15.75 2.09
CA ALA A 21 -8.16 -15.30 2.89
C ALA A 21 -7.81 -14.96 4.36
N ALA A 22 -6.65 -15.39 4.87
CA ALA A 22 -6.18 -14.99 6.19
C ALA A 22 -5.53 -13.58 6.20
N THR A 23 -5.24 -13.02 5.03
CA THR A 23 -4.69 -11.68 4.85
C THR A 23 -5.81 -10.71 4.49
N SER A 24 -5.95 -9.63 5.27
CA SER A 24 -6.97 -8.61 5.00
C SER A 24 -6.49 -7.63 3.92
N GLY A 25 -7.36 -7.31 2.97
CA GLY A 25 -7.10 -6.30 1.94
C GLY A 25 -7.21 -4.86 2.44
N LEU A 26 -7.14 -3.91 1.49
CA LEU A 26 -7.28 -2.48 1.77
C LEU A 26 -8.77 -2.12 1.94
N ASP A 27 -9.26 -2.03 3.18
CA ASP A 27 -10.67 -1.74 3.47
C ASP A 27 -10.94 -0.23 3.49
N LEU A 28 -11.19 0.33 2.30
CA LEU A 28 -11.50 1.75 2.14
C LEU A 28 -12.87 2.12 2.73
N THR A 29 -13.82 1.18 2.77
CA THR A 29 -15.18 1.43 3.28
C THR A 29 -15.17 1.76 4.76
N ARG A 30 -14.41 0.99 5.55
CA ARG A 30 -14.24 1.21 7.00
C ARG A 30 -13.01 2.05 7.32
N GLY A 31 -12.17 2.35 6.33
CA GLY A 31 -10.92 3.08 6.51
C GLY A 31 -9.88 2.30 7.33
N ILE A 32 -9.92 0.97 7.28
CA ILE A 32 -8.97 0.09 7.97
C ILE A 32 -7.86 -0.27 6.98
N LEU A 33 -6.66 0.24 7.26
CA LEU A 33 -5.50 0.17 6.37
C LEU A 33 -4.27 -0.37 7.12
N PRO A 34 -3.28 -0.91 6.40
CA PRO A 34 -2.01 -1.34 7.01
C PRO A 34 -1.30 -0.17 7.71
N VAL A 35 -0.71 -0.44 8.87
CA VAL A 35 0.22 0.48 9.53
C VAL A 35 1.59 0.33 8.87
N VAL A 36 2.19 1.45 8.45
CA VAL A 36 3.48 1.45 7.76
C VAL A 36 4.55 2.06 8.65
N MET A 37 5.59 1.28 8.96
CA MET A 37 6.75 1.75 9.70
C MET A 37 7.93 1.92 8.75
N ARG A 38 8.62 3.05 8.82
CA ARG A 38 9.86 3.34 8.10
C ARG A 38 11.05 3.26 9.04
N ALA A 39 12.05 2.47 8.68
CA ALA A 39 13.34 2.41 9.37
C ALA A 39 14.43 3.13 8.58
N SER A 40 15.24 3.95 9.25
CA SER A 40 16.37 4.67 8.66
C SER A 40 17.51 4.85 9.69
N HIS A 41 18.59 5.51 9.30
CA HIS A 41 19.68 5.86 10.22
C HIS A 41 19.24 6.77 11.39
N ASP A 42 18.14 7.51 11.23
CA ASP A 42 17.54 8.37 12.26
C ASP A 42 16.61 7.59 13.21
N GLY A 43 16.43 6.29 12.99
CA GLY A 43 15.54 5.42 13.76
C GLY A 43 14.30 4.98 13.00
N VAL A 44 13.27 4.57 13.75
CA VAL A 44 12.01 4.04 13.23
C VAL A 44 10.88 5.04 13.48
N ALA A 45 10.11 5.34 12.45
CA ALA A 45 8.95 6.22 12.51
C ALA A 45 7.76 5.61 11.77
N GLU A 46 6.55 5.90 12.22
CA GLU A 46 5.32 5.58 11.49
C GLU A 46 5.16 6.53 10.30
N TRP A 47 4.70 6.00 9.17
CA TRP A 47 4.38 6.80 7.99
C TRP A 47 2.98 7.41 8.15
N ASP A 48 2.76 8.59 7.57
CA ASP A 48 1.50 9.31 7.73
C ASP A 48 0.30 8.47 7.26
N ALA A 49 -0.68 8.30 8.14
CA ALA A 49 -1.86 7.49 7.89
C ALA A 49 -2.76 8.07 6.77
N GLU A 50 -2.78 9.41 6.61
CA GLU A 50 -3.47 10.03 5.49
C GLU A 50 -2.75 9.75 4.17
N GLY A 51 -1.41 9.81 4.18
CA GLY A 51 -0.58 9.29 3.10
C GLY A 51 -0.90 7.83 2.73
N VAL A 52 -0.99 6.92 3.71
CA VAL A 52 -1.29 5.49 3.45
C VAL A 52 -2.63 5.37 2.74
N ARG A 53 -3.64 6.14 3.18
CA ARG A 53 -4.97 6.17 2.58
C ARG A 53 -4.94 6.62 1.13
N ALA A 54 -4.27 7.74 0.83
CA ALA A 54 -4.16 8.24 -0.54
C ALA A 54 -3.56 7.19 -1.49
N VAL A 55 -2.48 6.53 -1.07
CA VAL A 55 -1.84 5.48 -1.88
C VAL A 55 -2.76 4.26 -2.03
N ALA A 56 -3.49 3.87 -0.99
CA ALA A 56 -4.43 2.75 -1.05
C ALA A 56 -5.59 3.04 -2.01
N GLU A 57 -6.14 4.24 -2.00
CA GLU A 57 -7.19 4.69 -2.93
C GLU A 57 -6.69 4.64 -4.38
N ASP A 58 -5.47 5.13 -4.65
CA ASP A 58 -4.85 5.07 -5.97
C ASP A 58 -4.65 3.63 -6.46
N ILE A 59 -4.16 2.73 -5.60
CA ILE A 59 -3.95 1.32 -5.95
C ILE A 59 -5.28 0.65 -6.33
N VAL A 60 -6.33 0.82 -5.51
CA VAL A 60 -7.64 0.21 -5.77
C VAL A 60 -8.26 0.80 -7.05
N ALA A 61 -8.16 2.10 -7.26
CA ALA A 61 -8.67 2.77 -8.45
C ALA A 61 -7.95 2.30 -9.73
N GLU A 62 -6.63 2.11 -9.69
CA GLU A 62 -5.86 1.62 -10.83
C GLU A 62 -6.08 0.12 -11.08
N ARG A 63 -6.22 -0.71 -10.04
CA ARG A 63 -6.56 -2.13 -10.21
C ARG A 63 -7.93 -2.37 -10.85
N ALA A 64 -8.89 -1.50 -10.54
CA ALA A 64 -10.19 -1.51 -11.21
C ALA A 64 -10.09 -1.23 -12.73
N LYS A 65 -9.05 -0.51 -13.17
CA LYS A 65 -8.80 -0.21 -14.60
C LYS A 65 -7.90 -1.26 -15.26
N ARG A 66 -6.90 -1.75 -14.53
CA ARG A 66 -5.89 -2.70 -14.99
C ARG A 66 -5.46 -3.60 -13.83
N HIS A 67 -5.64 -4.91 -14.00
CA HIS A 67 -5.35 -5.93 -12.99
C HIS A 67 -3.99 -5.78 -12.28
N ASP A 68 -2.93 -5.41 -13.01
CA ASP A 68 -1.56 -5.29 -12.45
C ASP A 68 -1.32 -4.04 -11.55
N GLY A 69 -2.25 -3.08 -11.48
CA GLY A 69 -2.08 -1.84 -10.71
C GLY A 69 -1.00 -0.88 -11.23
N PRO A 70 -0.65 0.18 -10.46
CA PRO A 70 0.38 1.15 -10.83
C PRO A 70 1.77 0.48 -10.89
N ARG A 71 2.59 0.81 -11.90
CA ARG A 71 3.97 0.32 -11.96
C ARG A 71 4.87 1.21 -11.11
N GLY A 72 5.66 0.61 -10.23
CA GLY A 72 6.81 1.30 -9.63
C GLY A 72 7.77 1.80 -10.71
N ALA A 73 8.43 2.94 -10.47
CA ALA A 73 9.49 3.40 -11.36
C ALA A 73 10.58 2.33 -11.39
N ALA A 74 10.82 1.74 -12.57
CA ALA A 74 11.95 0.84 -12.77
C ALA A 74 13.24 1.56 -12.37
N LEU A 75 14.05 0.90 -11.54
CA LEU A 75 15.37 1.36 -11.10
C LEU A 75 16.31 1.60 -12.31
#